data_AF-A0A7V3TWU6-F1
#
_entry.id   AF-A0A7V3TWU6-F1
#
_cell.length_a   1.000
_cell.length_b   1.000
_cell.length_c   1.000
_cell.angle_alpha   90.00
_cell.angle_beta   90.00
_cell.angle_gamma   90.00
#
_symmetry.space_group_name_H-M   'P 1'
#
loop_
_entity.id
_entity.type
_entity.pdbx_description
1 polymer ?
#
loop_
_entity_poly.entity_id
_entity_poly.type
_entity_poly.pdbx_seq_one_letter_code
_entity_poly.pdbx_strand_id
1 'polypeptide(L)'
;MVHAWCRAWNNGLVICCLLVFVLLGGARIARAGGGPENVLLVVNSESPVSLAVANFYQSLRQIPDSNVLYLAWDPKEQVTDVDRFREKILLPIIEHLARQGALEWIDCVAYSADFPWGIELQKDIERFAEEHPELLPPRRPGTPDEEKNTDEPASARWPRVLTPRGSLNGLTYLYAGVLARRPDYYMSLRVNQYMRRAIPEQKELPTLGFNSRLQFDEHGNLAKQGQRYLLSVVLAVAADEDTRGNTLEEILEYLRRSAAADASFPRGTIYFVQNGDIRSRTRDPAFPEVVEALQKLNVRAEIVHGIMPENKPDCQGVMMGTAQFDWARSGSTILPGAICDHLTSLGGVMTKSAGQTPLTEFLRYGAAAASGTVTEPFAIAEKFPLPTIHLHYARGCSAAEAFYQSVYGPYQLLIVGDPLCRPWANIPAVKLKGLPEGKTVRGVLTLHPEAHFPRPGLPPPIGGGQVDHFEWFVDGRLVGRSGPNEPFTIDTTKWDDGYHELRVVAVETGLIASRGSLIVELASDNFGGQISVKLQTPHVRLGEPVCLHVESPGALAVVVRQNGRVLARSVGEKADFEIDSRRLGAGPVRLQAIGLGGPGRPGNTISRPMDVIIERE
;
A
#
# COMPACT_ATOMS: atom_id res chain seq x y z
N MET A 1 28.31 0.98 22.05
CA MET A 1 28.92 -0.05 21.16
C MET A 1 27.91 -0.55 20.11
N VAL A 2 27.33 0.36 19.32
CA VAL A 2 26.41 0.10 18.18
C VAL A 2 26.80 1.00 16.98
N HIS A 3 28.04 1.49 16.93
CA HIS A 3 28.51 2.48 15.95
C HIS A 3 29.63 1.98 15.02
N ALA A 4 29.90 0.67 14.99
CA ALA A 4 31.00 0.07 14.23
C ALA A 4 30.55 -0.93 13.14
N TRP A 5 29.36 -0.72 12.56
CA TRP A 5 28.81 -1.56 11.47
C TRP A 5 28.82 -0.88 10.09
N CYS A 6 29.34 0.36 9.96
CA CYS A 6 29.28 1.14 8.72
C CYS A 6 30.64 1.49 8.09
N ARG A 7 31.68 0.65 8.20
CA ARG A 7 32.91 0.86 7.41
C ARG A 7 33.52 -0.46 6.97
N ALA A 8 33.19 -0.91 5.77
CA ALA A 8 34.07 -1.71 4.93
C ALA A 8 33.47 -1.86 3.52
N TRP A 9 33.60 -0.83 2.69
CA TRP A 9 33.71 -1.00 1.23
C TRP A 9 34.48 0.18 0.66
N ASN A 10 35.80 0.01 0.56
CA ASN A 10 36.60 0.75 -0.39
C ASN A 10 37.88 -0.05 -0.66
N ASN A 11 38.05 -0.48 -1.91
CA ASN A 11 39.31 -0.57 -2.67
C ASN A 11 39.25 -1.70 -3.70
N GLY A 12 39.27 -1.33 -4.98
CA GLY A 12 39.35 -2.27 -6.10
C GLY A 12 39.41 -1.59 -7.48
N LEU A 13 40.50 -0.86 -7.72
CA LEU A 13 41.10 -0.53 -9.03
C LEU A 13 40.38 0.40 -10.03
N VAL A 14 40.94 1.61 -10.11
CA VAL A 14 40.88 2.57 -11.23
C VAL A 14 41.94 2.20 -12.27
N ILE A 15 41.56 2.06 -13.55
CA ILE A 15 42.39 2.50 -14.69
C ILE A 15 41.50 3.16 -15.75
N CYS A 16 41.78 4.45 -15.94
CA CYS A 16 41.55 5.37 -17.07
C CYS A 16 40.62 4.97 -18.24
N CYS A 17 39.61 5.83 -18.48
CA CYS A 17 39.51 6.56 -19.75
C CYS A 17 38.68 7.85 -19.54
N LEU A 18 39.38 8.98 -19.66
CA LEU A 18 38.83 10.34 -19.70
C LEU A 18 37.98 10.52 -20.97
N LEU A 19 36.67 10.72 -20.80
CA LEU A 19 35.84 11.46 -21.74
C LEU A 19 34.80 12.24 -20.92
N VAL A 20 35.13 13.50 -20.65
CA VAL A 20 34.22 14.48 -20.04
C VAL A 20 33.19 14.86 -21.10
N PHE A 21 32.00 14.26 -21.04
CA PHE A 21 30.80 14.82 -21.63
C PHE A 21 30.01 15.50 -20.51
N VAL A 22 30.09 16.83 -20.46
CA VAL A 22 29.16 17.67 -19.69
C VAL A 22 27.80 17.58 -20.38
N LEU A 23 27.00 16.59 -19.97
CA LEU A 23 25.55 16.60 -20.18
C LEU A 23 24.91 17.18 -18.93
N LEU A 24 24.69 18.50 -18.96
CA LEU A 24 23.68 19.18 -18.14
C LEU A 24 22.28 18.71 -18.60
N GLY A 25 21.99 17.43 -18.45
CA GLY A 25 20.65 16.89 -18.49
C GLY A 25 20.17 16.84 -17.05
N GLY A 26 19.42 17.86 -16.62
CA GLY A 26 18.70 17.79 -15.35
C GLY A 26 17.91 16.49 -15.33
N ALA A 27 18.25 15.58 -14.40
CA ALA A 27 17.50 14.37 -14.22
C ALA A 27 16.06 14.81 -13.95
N ARG A 28 15.14 14.53 -14.88
CA ARG A 28 13.71 14.69 -14.63
C ARG A 28 13.41 13.74 -13.49
N ILE A 29 13.27 14.29 -12.29
CA ILE A 29 12.84 13.53 -11.11
C ILE A 29 11.51 12.91 -11.51
N ALA A 30 11.44 11.58 -11.52
CA ALA A 30 10.19 10.88 -11.72
C ALA A 30 9.22 11.37 -10.63
N ARG A 31 8.13 12.03 -11.03
CA ARG A 31 7.13 12.51 -10.08
C ARG A 31 6.43 11.33 -9.41
N ALA A 32 6.14 11.52 -8.14
CA ALA A 32 5.89 10.46 -7.19
C ALA A 32 4.75 10.89 -6.27
N GLY A 33 3.84 9.97 -5.99
CA GLY A 33 2.55 10.20 -5.33
C GLY A 33 1.61 9.06 -5.69
N GLY A 34 0.84 8.56 -4.72
CA GLY A 34 -0.05 7.41 -4.91
C GLY A 34 -1.50 7.77 -5.29
N GLY A 35 -2.16 6.84 -5.97
CA GLY A 35 -3.60 6.82 -6.26
C GLY A 35 -4.12 5.39 -6.43
N PRO A 36 -5.44 5.18 -6.61
CA PRO A 36 -6.04 3.86 -6.82
C PRO A 36 -5.37 3.02 -7.91
N GLU A 37 -4.96 3.67 -9.00
CA GLU A 37 -4.25 3.07 -10.14
C GLU A 37 -2.85 2.55 -9.80
N ASN A 38 -2.28 2.99 -8.67
CA ASN A 38 -0.95 2.61 -8.19
C ASN A 38 -0.99 1.56 -7.07
N VAL A 39 -2.17 1.05 -6.71
CA VAL A 39 -2.33 0.05 -5.64
C VAL A 39 -2.65 -1.31 -6.25
N LEU A 40 -1.91 -2.34 -5.86
CA LEU A 40 -2.28 -3.74 -6.04
C LEU A 40 -3.00 -4.22 -4.77
N LEU A 41 -4.26 -4.63 -4.90
CA LEU A 41 -5.04 -5.25 -3.83
C LEU A 41 -4.83 -6.77 -3.87
N VAL A 42 -4.23 -7.32 -2.81
CA VAL A 42 -3.96 -8.76 -2.68
C VAL A 42 -4.99 -9.39 -1.76
N VAL A 43 -5.72 -10.39 -2.25
CA VAL A 43 -6.90 -10.95 -1.61
C VAL A 43 -6.65 -12.42 -1.29
N ASN A 44 -6.81 -12.81 -0.03
CA ASN A 44 -6.86 -14.22 0.33
C ASN A 44 -8.18 -14.83 -0.18
N SER A 45 -8.12 -15.75 -1.13
CA SER A 45 -9.30 -16.41 -1.72
C SER A 45 -9.97 -17.42 -0.81
N GLU A 46 -9.27 -17.90 0.22
CA GLU A 46 -9.78 -18.90 1.16
C GLU A 46 -10.39 -18.26 2.42
N SER A 47 -10.37 -16.92 2.52
CA SER A 47 -10.98 -16.18 3.63
C SER A 47 -12.23 -15.41 3.18
N PRO A 48 -13.42 -15.74 3.71
CA PRO A 48 -14.63 -14.96 3.49
C PRO A 48 -14.50 -13.50 3.93
N VAL A 49 -13.78 -13.24 5.03
CA VAL A 49 -13.56 -11.88 5.55
C VAL A 49 -12.65 -11.10 4.60
N SER A 50 -11.56 -11.71 4.12
CA SER A 50 -10.67 -11.12 3.12
C SER A 50 -11.40 -10.75 1.84
N LEU A 51 -12.27 -11.64 1.32
CA LEU A 51 -13.08 -11.35 0.15
C LEU A 51 -14.03 -10.17 0.39
N ALA A 52 -14.71 -10.14 1.54
CA ALA A 52 -15.63 -9.05 1.89
C ALA A 52 -14.92 -7.69 2.04
N VAL A 53 -13.78 -7.66 2.72
CA VAL A 53 -12.94 -6.47 2.87
C VAL A 53 -12.43 -5.99 1.52
N ALA A 54 -11.97 -6.91 0.67
CA ALA A 54 -11.46 -6.58 -0.66
C ALA A 54 -12.54 -6.02 -1.58
N ASN A 55 -13.72 -6.66 -1.63
CA ASN A 55 -14.86 -6.20 -2.42
C ASN A 55 -15.27 -4.76 -2.00
N PHE A 56 -15.39 -4.54 -0.70
CA PHE A 56 -15.71 -3.22 -0.17
C PHE A 56 -14.62 -2.19 -0.47
N TYR A 57 -13.35 -2.51 -0.23
CA TYR A 57 -12.25 -1.57 -0.42
C TYR A 57 -12.00 -1.25 -1.90
N GLN A 58 -12.10 -2.24 -2.79
CA GLN A 58 -12.04 -2.03 -4.24
C GLN A 58 -13.11 -1.04 -4.68
N SER A 59 -14.35 -1.23 -4.24
CA SER A 59 -15.47 -0.33 -4.54
C SER A 59 -15.24 1.06 -3.92
N LEU A 60 -14.83 1.13 -2.65
CA LEU A 60 -14.61 2.39 -1.93
C LEU A 60 -13.51 3.25 -2.56
N ARG A 61 -12.37 2.64 -2.91
CA ARG A 61 -11.20 3.33 -3.45
C ARG A 61 -11.15 3.35 -4.97
N GLN A 62 -12.09 2.70 -5.66
CA GLN A 62 -12.12 2.58 -7.12
C GLN A 62 -10.81 1.97 -7.66
N ILE A 63 -10.32 0.91 -6.99
CA ILE A 63 -9.13 0.16 -7.41
C ILE A 63 -9.45 -0.52 -8.75
N PRO A 64 -8.61 -0.37 -9.79
CA PRO A 64 -8.86 -0.99 -11.08
C PRO A 64 -8.97 -2.51 -11.00
N ASP A 65 -9.85 -3.10 -11.80
CA ASP A 65 -10.08 -4.54 -11.89
C ASP A 65 -8.80 -5.33 -12.23
N SER A 66 -7.90 -4.73 -13.00
CA SER A 66 -6.57 -5.31 -13.33
C SER A 66 -5.64 -5.38 -12.13
N ASN A 67 -5.90 -4.59 -11.10
CA ASN A 67 -5.05 -4.40 -9.93
C ASN A 67 -5.53 -5.23 -8.71
N VAL A 68 -6.24 -6.33 -8.96
CA VAL A 68 -6.66 -7.27 -7.91
C VAL A 68 -6.02 -8.63 -8.17
N LEU A 69 -5.28 -9.12 -7.18
CA LEU A 69 -4.62 -10.42 -7.20
C LEU A 69 -5.19 -11.32 -6.10
N TYR A 70 -5.70 -12.49 -6.49
CA TYR A 70 -6.17 -13.50 -5.54
C TYR A 70 -5.07 -14.52 -5.27
N LEU A 71 -4.77 -14.76 -4.01
CA LEU A 71 -3.85 -15.80 -3.53
C LEU A 71 -4.58 -16.69 -2.55
N ALA A 72 -4.31 -18.00 -2.58
CA ALA A 72 -4.86 -18.92 -1.59
C ALA A 72 -3.93 -18.97 -0.36
N TRP A 73 -4.48 -18.73 0.82
CA TRP A 73 -3.75 -18.83 2.09
C TRP A 73 -4.66 -19.35 3.19
N ASP A 74 -4.15 -20.22 4.07
CA ASP A 74 -4.95 -20.69 5.21
C ASP A 74 -5.16 -19.53 6.20
N PRO A 75 -6.40 -19.05 6.42
CA PRO A 75 -6.66 -17.94 7.34
C PRO A 75 -6.24 -18.24 8.79
N LYS A 76 -6.05 -19.52 9.17
CA LYS A 76 -5.55 -19.89 10.50
C LYS A 76 -4.03 -19.80 10.60
N GLU A 77 -3.31 -19.73 9.48
CA GLU A 77 -1.84 -19.61 9.45
C GLU A 77 -1.44 -18.14 9.63
N GLN A 78 -1.37 -17.73 10.90
CA GLN A 78 -1.10 -16.36 11.34
C GLN A 78 0.41 -15.99 11.32
N VAL A 79 1.27 -17.00 11.38
CA VAL A 79 2.73 -16.88 11.27
C VAL A 79 3.24 -17.97 10.35
N THR A 80 4.15 -17.62 9.44
CA THR A 80 4.78 -18.59 8.52
C THR A 80 6.30 -18.40 8.46
N ASP A 81 7.01 -19.25 7.74
CA ASP A 81 8.45 -19.10 7.54
C ASP A 81 8.78 -18.34 6.24
N VAL A 82 9.99 -17.76 6.20
CA VAL A 82 10.44 -16.89 5.10
C VAL A 82 10.44 -17.56 3.72
N ASP A 83 10.66 -18.88 3.62
CA ASP A 83 10.63 -19.57 2.32
C ASP A 83 9.19 -19.69 1.80
N ARG A 84 8.25 -20.08 2.67
CA ARG A 84 6.84 -20.16 2.32
C ARG A 84 6.27 -18.77 1.99
N PHE A 85 6.68 -17.73 2.72
CA PHE A 85 6.36 -16.33 2.37
C PHE A 85 6.84 -15.96 0.96
N ARG A 86 8.10 -16.28 0.62
CA ARG A 86 8.63 -16.01 -0.74
C ARG A 86 7.82 -16.73 -1.81
N GLU A 87 7.62 -18.03 -1.64
CA GLU A 87 7.03 -18.90 -2.66
C GLU A 87 5.55 -18.67 -2.88
N LYS A 88 4.79 -18.42 -1.80
CA LYS A 88 3.33 -18.37 -1.84
C LYS A 88 2.75 -16.97 -1.89
N ILE A 89 3.52 -15.95 -1.50
CA ILE A 89 3.04 -14.57 -1.44
C ILE A 89 3.92 -13.66 -2.30
N LEU A 90 5.20 -13.51 -1.98
CA LEU A 90 6.03 -12.46 -2.56
C LEU A 90 6.34 -12.69 -4.06
N LEU A 91 6.77 -13.90 -4.44
CA LEU A 91 7.04 -14.23 -5.84
C LEU A 91 5.78 -14.12 -6.70
N PRO A 92 4.61 -14.68 -6.31
CA PRO A 92 3.37 -14.49 -7.05
C PRO A 92 3.00 -13.02 -7.30
N ILE A 93 3.22 -12.13 -6.32
CA ILE A 93 3.01 -10.69 -6.48
C ILE A 93 3.96 -10.11 -7.53
N ILE A 94 5.26 -10.36 -7.40
CA ILE A 94 6.27 -9.81 -8.32
C ILE A 94 6.06 -10.34 -9.75
N GLU A 95 5.75 -11.63 -9.90
CA GLU A 95 5.45 -12.24 -11.19
C GLU A 95 4.16 -11.71 -11.82
N HIS A 96 3.12 -11.44 -11.00
CA HIS A 96 1.90 -10.81 -11.47
C HIS A 96 2.18 -9.40 -12.01
N LEU A 97 2.89 -8.58 -11.24
CA LEU A 97 3.28 -7.24 -11.65
C LEU A 97 4.15 -7.25 -12.91
N ALA A 98 5.12 -8.18 -13.00
CA ALA A 98 5.97 -8.31 -14.18
C ALA A 98 5.17 -8.72 -15.43
N ARG A 99 4.26 -9.70 -15.33
CA ARG A 99 3.41 -10.14 -16.45
C ARG A 99 2.51 -9.04 -17.00
N GLN A 100 2.06 -8.12 -16.15
CA GLN A 100 1.25 -6.98 -16.56
C GLN A 100 2.08 -5.78 -17.02
N GLY A 101 3.41 -5.82 -16.87
CA GLY A 101 4.28 -4.65 -17.03
C GLY A 101 4.10 -3.59 -15.94
N ALA A 102 3.39 -3.92 -14.86
CA ALA A 102 2.90 -3.00 -13.85
C ALA A 102 3.91 -2.59 -12.78
N LEU A 103 5.11 -3.18 -12.79
CA LEU A 103 6.22 -2.80 -11.90
C LEU A 103 6.62 -1.32 -12.02
N GLU A 104 6.25 -0.64 -13.11
CA GLU A 104 6.57 0.77 -13.33
C GLU A 104 5.55 1.76 -12.74
N TRP A 105 4.35 1.31 -12.39
CA TRP A 105 3.28 2.19 -11.91
C TRP A 105 2.55 1.70 -10.66
N ILE A 106 2.70 0.43 -10.26
CA ILE A 106 2.25 -0.01 -8.94
C ILE A 106 3.28 0.42 -7.91
N ASP A 107 2.82 1.21 -6.96
CA ASP A 107 3.60 1.84 -5.90
C ASP A 107 3.35 1.19 -4.53
N CYS A 108 2.18 0.59 -4.35
CA CYS A 108 1.76 0.02 -3.07
C CYS A 108 1.07 -1.34 -3.23
N VAL A 109 1.40 -2.29 -2.35
CA VAL A 109 0.68 -3.56 -2.14
C VAL A 109 -0.19 -3.42 -0.90
N ALA A 110 -1.50 -3.46 -1.09
CA ALA A 110 -2.49 -3.52 -0.02
C ALA A 110 -2.94 -4.98 0.16
N TYR A 111 -2.56 -5.61 1.27
CA TYR A 111 -3.08 -6.93 1.62
C TYR A 111 -4.48 -6.78 2.24
N SER A 112 -5.45 -7.56 1.80
CA SER A 112 -6.71 -7.73 2.52
C SER A 112 -6.48 -8.44 3.87
N ALA A 113 -7.54 -8.90 4.52
CA ALA A 113 -7.44 -9.65 5.77
C ALA A 113 -6.84 -11.07 5.60
N ASP A 114 -6.54 -11.71 6.73
CA ASP A 114 -6.21 -13.14 6.86
C ASP A 114 -5.03 -13.64 6.03
N PHE A 115 -4.01 -12.79 5.92
CA PHE A 115 -2.64 -13.16 5.58
C PHE A 115 -1.79 -13.27 6.86
N PRO A 116 -0.64 -13.97 6.85
CA PRO A 116 0.16 -14.12 8.05
C PRO A 116 0.70 -12.75 8.46
N TRP A 117 0.51 -12.31 9.70
CA TRP A 117 1.09 -11.03 10.14
C TRP A 117 2.59 -11.15 10.44
N GLY A 118 3.08 -12.35 10.80
CA GLY A 118 4.46 -12.61 11.17
C GLY A 118 5.17 -13.60 10.24
N ILE A 119 6.45 -13.35 9.95
CA ILE A 119 7.29 -14.19 9.11
C ILE A 119 8.57 -14.53 9.88
N GLU A 120 8.83 -15.81 10.11
CA GLU A 120 10.03 -16.32 10.77
C GLU A 120 11.22 -16.30 9.81
N LEU A 121 12.29 -15.61 10.23
CA LEU A 121 13.49 -15.32 9.44
C LEU A 121 14.68 -16.21 9.83
N GLN A 122 14.50 -17.11 10.79
CA GLN A 122 15.58 -17.93 11.34
C GLN A 122 16.33 -18.73 10.26
N LYS A 123 15.61 -19.31 9.29
CA LYS A 123 16.21 -20.06 8.17
C LYS A 123 17.19 -19.21 7.35
N ASP A 124 16.85 -17.95 7.12
CA ASP A 124 17.70 -17.02 6.38
C ASP A 124 18.96 -16.66 7.17
N ILE A 125 18.82 -16.45 8.48
CA ILE A 125 19.93 -16.13 9.38
C ILE A 125 20.91 -17.31 9.46
N GLU A 126 20.39 -18.53 9.60
CA GLU A 126 21.19 -19.76 9.62
C GLU A 126 21.97 -19.93 8.33
N ARG A 127 21.28 -19.82 7.19
CA ARG A 127 21.91 -19.90 5.87
C ARG A 127 22.98 -18.82 5.68
N PHE A 128 22.68 -17.58 6.02
CA PHE A 128 23.65 -16.49 5.92
C PHE A 128 24.87 -16.72 6.82
N ALA A 129 24.66 -17.26 8.02
CA ALA A 129 25.74 -17.55 8.96
C ALA A 129 26.67 -18.67 8.46
N GLU A 130 26.13 -19.62 7.70
CA GLU A 130 26.88 -20.69 7.04
C GLU A 130 27.63 -20.20 5.80
N GLU A 131 26.96 -19.41 4.94
CA GLU A 131 27.51 -18.93 3.66
C GLU A 131 28.49 -17.75 3.83
N HIS A 132 28.28 -16.90 4.86
CA HIS A 132 29.04 -15.66 5.10
C HIS A 132 29.48 -15.49 6.57
N PRO A 133 30.20 -16.46 7.17
CA PRO A 133 30.63 -16.41 8.57
C PRO A 133 31.55 -15.23 8.90
N GLU A 134 32.21 -14.64 7.89
CA GLU A 134 33.08 -13.46 7.95
C GLU A 134 32.32 -12.14 8.15
N LEU A 135 31.03 -12.10 7.79
CA LEU A 135 30.19 -10.90 7.93
C LEU A 135 29.47 -10.85 9.28
N LEU A 136 29.56 -11.91 10.09
CA LEU A 136 28.99 -11.95 11.43
C LEU A 136 29.86 -11.19 12.43
N PRO A 137 29.27 -10.63 13.51
CA PRO A 137 30.06 -10.02 14.58
C PRO A 137 31.16 -10.97 15.11
N PRO A 138 32.32 -10.43 15.52
CA PRO A 138 33.31 -11.23 16.23
C PRO A 138 32.72 -11.75 17.55
N ARG A 139 33.23 -12.89 18.03
CA ARG A 139 32.92 -13.36 19.38
C ARG A 139 33.39 -12.32 20.40
N ARG A 140 32.62 -12.10 21.48
CA ARG A 140 32.93 -11.08 22.48
C ARG A 140 34.09 -11.56 23.38
N PRO A 141 35.17 -10.76 23.53
CA PRO A 141 36.22 -11.05 24.50
C PRO A 141 35.72 -11.05 25.95
N GLY A 142 36.03 -12.10 26.71
CA GLY A 142 35.78 -12.23 28.15
C GLY A 142 34.36 -12.63 28.56
N THR A 143 33.51 -13.10 27.65
CA THR A 143 32.20 -13.69 28.01
C THR A 143 32.34 -15.19 28.31
N PRO A 144 31.44 -15.80 29.14
CA PRO A 144 31.44 -17.25 29.34
C PRO A 144 31.39 -18.07 28.04
N ASP A 145 30.87 -17.47 26.96
CA ASP A 145 30.78 -18.01 25.60
C ASP A 145 32.14 -18.08 24.87
N GLU A 146 33.21 -17.44 25.38
CA GLU A 146 34.55 -17.53 24.80
C GLU A 146 35.28 -18.83 25.18
N GLU A 147 35.02 -19.32 26.40
CA GLU A 147 35.60 -20.57 26.93
C GLU A 147 34.62 -21.75 26.86
N LYS A 148 33.32 -21.52 26.63
CA LYS A 148 32.31 -22.58 26.51
C LYS A 148 31.73 -22.67 25.10
N ASN A 149 31.96 -23.84 24.50
CA ASN A 149 31.34 -24.41 23.30
C ASN A 149 31.85 -23.94 21.93
N THR A 150 32.77 -24.74 21.38
CA THR A 150 33.04 -24.85 19.93
C THR A 150 31.84 -25.38 19.13
N ASP A 151 30.77 -25.82 19.79
CA ASP A 151 29.62 -26.52 19.20
C ASP A 151 28.38 -25.62 18.97
N GLU A 152 28.42 -24.33 19.33
CA GLU A 152 27.30 -23.42 19.02
C GLU A 152 27.26 -23.04 17.53
N PRO A 153 26.06 -23.01 16.89
CA PRO A 153 25.93 -22.69 15.49
C PRO A 153 26.39 -21.25 15.20
N ALA A 154 26.92 -21.00 14.01
CA ALA A 154 27.42 -19.68 13.62
C ALA A 154 26.35 -18.58 13.76
N SER A 155 25.07 -18.92 13.59
CA SER A 155 23.90 -18.05 13.77
C SER A 155 23.75 -17.50 15.19
N ALA A 156 24.36 -18.12 16.21
CA ALA A 156 24.37 -17.60 17.58
C ALA A 156 25.11 -16.24 17.69
N ARG A 157 25.98 -15.92 16.73
CA ARG A 157 26.63 -14.60 16.62
C ARG A 157 25.71 -13.52 16.07
N TRP A 158 24.50 -13.87 15.60
CA TRP A 158 23.54 -12.89 15.08
C TRP A 158 23.17 -11.86 16.16
N PRO A 159 23.10 -10.55 15.85
CA PRO A 159 22.78 -9.54 16.85
C PRO A 159 21.43 -9.79 17.50
N ARG A 160 21.41 -9.99 18.84
CA ARG A 160 20.16 -10.23 19.60
C ARG A 160 19.12 -9.12 19.45
N VAL A 161 19.56 -7.90 19.14
CA VAL A 161 18.65 -6.77 18.88
C VAL A 161 17.92 -6.92 17.54
N LEU A 162 18.37 -7.76 16.62
CA LEU A 162 17.71 -8.04 15.34
C LEU A 162 16.96 -9.38 15.44
N THR A 163 15.82 -9.37 16.14
CA THR A 163 15.05 -10.58 16.41
C THR A 163 14.53 -11.22 15.11
N PRO A 164 14.46 -12.57 15.04
CA PRO A 164 14.32 -13.33 13.80
C PRO A 164 12.88 -13.43 13.30
N ARG A 165 12.07 -12.37 13.49
CA ARG A 165 10.71 -12.29 12.95
C ARG A 165 10.48 -10.93 12.33
N GLY A 166 9.97 -10.93 11.11
CA GLY A 166 9.52 -9.75 10.39
C GLY A 166 8.00 -9.74 10.19
N SER A 167 7.46 -8.59 9.79
CA SER A 167 6.06 -8.39 9.42
C SER A 167 5.86 -8.63 7.92
N LEU A 168 4.66 -9.07 7.52
CA LEU A 168 4.30 -9.29 6.12
C LEU A 168 4.62 -8.08 5.22
N ASN A 169 4.15 -6.90 5.62
CA ASN A 169 4.31 -5.70 4.83
C ASN A 169 5.69 -5.04 5.01
N GLY A 170 6.33 -5.17 6.17
CA GLY A 170 7.73 -4.78 6.35
C GLY A 170 8.67 -5.52 5.41
N LEU A 171 8.46 -6.83 5.23
CA LEU A 171 9.25 -7.65 4.32
C LEU A 171 8.86 -7.48 2.85
N THR A 172 7.58 -7.24 2.55
CA THR A 172 7.12 -6.88 1.20
C THR A 172 7.74 -5.55 0.76
N TYR A 173 7.85 -4.58 1.67
CA TYR A 173 8.54 -3.32 1.38
C TYR A 173 10.00 -3.51 1.00
N LEU A 174 10.66 -4.46 1.66
CA LEU A 174 12.06 -4.81 1.46
C LEU A 174 12.25 -5.97 0.48
N TYR A 175 11.30 -6.19 -0.44
CA TYR A 175 11.23 -7.39 -1.28
C TYR A 175 12.55 -7.75 -1.97
N ALA A 176 13.30 -6.75 -2.46
CA ALA A 176 14.56 -6.98 -3.17
C ALA A 176 15.58 -7.73 -2.29
N GLY A 177 15.72 -7.30 -1.02
CA GLY A 177 16.60 -7.95 -0.05
C GLY A 177 16.10 -9.33 0.37
N VAL A 178 14.78 -9.46 0.54
CA VAL A 178 14.14 -10.73 0.92
C VAL A 178 14.29 -11.77 -0.18
N LEU A 179 14.04 -11.41 -1.45
CA LEU A 179 14.23 -12.31 -2.59
C LEU A 179 15.70 -12.66 -2.81
N ALA A 180 16.62 -11.72 -2.53
CA ALA A 180 18.05 -11.96 -2.58
C ALA A 180 18.59 -12.80 -1.40
N ARG A 181 17.75 -13.17 -0.41
CA ARG A 181 18.14 -13.91 0.80
C ARG A 181 19.27 -13.23 1.58
N ARG A 182 19.18 -11.90 1.74
CA ARG A 182 20.19 -11.06 2.41
C ARG A 182 19.68 -10.50 3.75
N PRO A 183 19.60 -11.31 4.82
CA PRO A 183 19.11 -10.85 6.12
C PRO A 183 19.98 -9.76 6.73
N ASP A 184 21.28 -9.76 6.46
CA ASP A 184 22.22 -8.70 6.85
C ASP A 184 21.83 -7.33 6.28
N TYR A 185 21.14 -7.33 5.15
CA TYR A 185 20.61 -6.15 4.50
C TYR A 185 19.18 -5.83 4.96
N TYR A 186 18.22 -6.73 4.76
CA TYR A 186 16.80 -6.40 5.00
C TYR A 186 16.42 -6.32 6.49
N MET A 187 17.23 -6.87 7.40
CA MET A 187 17.03 -6.70 8.85
C MET A 187 17.81 -5.50 9.42
N SER A 188 18.57 -4.79 8.59
CA SER A 188 19.35 -3.63 9.03
C SER A 188 18.45 -2.48 9.51
N LEU A 189 18.82 -1.85 10.62
CA LEU A 189 18.14 -0.65 11.16
C LEU A 189 18.36 0.61 10.32
N ARG A 190 18.97 0.51 9.13
CA ARG A 190 19.17 1.62 8.19
C ARG A 190 18.78 1.24 6.76
N VAL A 191 17.99 0.18 6.58
CA VAL A 191 17.65 -0.34 5.26
C VAL A 191 16.66 0.54 4.50
N ASN A 192 15.82 1.32 5.20
CA ASN A 192 14.86 2.20 4.55
C ASN A 192 15.50 3.55 4.16
N GLN A 193 15.89 3.67 2.89
CA GLN A 193 16.46 4.90 2.35
C GLN A 193 15.40 5.89 1.84
N TYR A 194 14.16 5.44 1.61
CA TYR A 194 13.02 6.33 1.31
C TYR A 194 12.61 7.18 2.52
N MET A 195 12.95 6.74 3.75
CA MET A 195 12.79 7.56 4.94
C MET A 195 13.43 8.94 4.77
N ARG A 196 14.60 8.96 4.14
CA ARG A 196 15.48 10.13 3.97
C ARG A 196 15.90 10.69 5.35
N ARG A 197 17.20 10.87 5.55
CA ARG A 197 17.79 11.17 6.85
C ARG A 197 17.72 12.66 7.13
N ALA A 198 17.68 13.03 8.41
CA ALA A 198 17.91 14.39 8.85
C ALA A 198 19.40 14.77 8.76
N ILE A 199 19.99 14.64 7.57
CA ILE A 199 21.35 15.10 7.26
C ILE A 199 21.28 16.44 6.51
N PRO A 200 22.28 17.34 6.66
CA PRO A 200 22.26 18.67 6.06
C PRO A 200 21.93 18.69 4.56
N GLU A 201 22.35 17.66 3.82
CA GLU A 201 22.16 17.50 2.38
C GLU A 201 20.70 17.26 1.97
N GLN A 202 19.83 16.87 2.90
CA GLN A 202 18.42 16.51 2.65
C GLN A 202 17.43 17.50 3.28
N LYS A 203 17.94 18.57 3.93
CA LYS A 203 17.16 19.58 4.65
C LYS A 203 16.12 20.30 3.78
N GLU A 204 16.41 20.50 2.50
CA GLU A 204 15.56 21.24 1.55
C GLU A 204 14.43 20.40 0.93
N LEU A 205 14.46 19.07 1.09
CA LEU A 205 13.47 18.15 0.52
C LEU A 205 13.01 17.11 1.57
N PRO A 206 12.48 17.53 2.73
CA PRO A 206 12.24 16.63 3.86
C PRO A 206 11.07 15.66 3.62
N THR A 207 10.26 15.87 2.58
CA THR A 207 9.13 14.99 2.25
C THR A 207 9.10 14.76 0.74
N LEU A 208 8.89 13.52 0.33
CA LEU A 208 8.88 13.09 -1.06
C LEU A 208 7.72 12.10 -1.26
N GLY A 209 6.89 12.30 -2.29
CA GLY A 209 5.92 11.29 -2.69
C GLY A 209 6.63 10.01 -3.12
N PHE A 210 5.94 8.87 -3.05
CA PHE A 210 6.55 7.59 -3.41
C PHE A 210 6.27 7.22 -4.87
N ASN A 211 7.26 6.60 -5.52
CA ASN A 211 7.09 5.93 -6.79
C ASN A 211 8.05 4.73 -6.81
N SER A 212 7.57 3.54 -7.16
CA SER A 212 8.35 2.29 -7.12
C SER A 212 9.55 2.26 -8.08
N ARG A 213 9.59 3.18 -9.06
CA ARG A 213 10.75 3.37 -9.96
C ARG A 213 11.86 4.18 -9.32
N LEU A 214 11.57 4.92 -8.23
CA LEU A 214 12.61 5.65 -7.52
C LEU A 214 13.62 4.67 -6.97
N GLN A 215 14.88 5.07 -7.09
CA GLN A 215 16.01 4.32 -6.60
C GLN A 215 16.79 5.22 -5.65
N PHE A 216 17.19 4.64 -4.53
CA PHE A 216 17.86 5.37 -3.46
C PHE A 216 19.27 4.84 -3.26
N ASP A 217 20.25 5.73 -3.16
CA ASP A 217 21.60 5.37 -2.72
C ASP A 217 21.63 5.08 -1.21
N GLU A 218 22.80 4.72 -0.69
CA GLU A 218 23.02 4.41 0.74
C GLU A 218 22.82 5.62 1.68
N HIS A 219 22.70 6.82 1.13
CA HIS A 219 22.45 8.05 1.86
C HIS A 219 20.98 8.50 1.77
N GLY A 220 20.15 7.84 0.94
CA GLY A 220 18.76 8.23 0.71
C GLY A 220 18.57 9.29 -0.38
N ASN A 221 19.58 9.53 -1.21
CA ASN A 221 19.43 10.39 -2.38
C ASN A 221 18.87 9.60 -3.56
N LEU A 222 18.15 10.30 -4.44
CA LEU A 222 17.70 9.72 -5.69
C LEU A 222 18.91 9.39 -6.58
N ALA A 223 18.99 8.14 -7.00
CA ALA A 223 20.07 7.61 -7.82
C ALA A 223 19.53 6.92 -9.08
N LYS A 224 20.39 6.76 -10.10
CA LYS A 224 20.05 5.97 -11.30
C LYS A 224 20.08 4.46 -11.02
N GLN A 225 20.94 4.07 -10.09
CA GLN A 225 21.12 2.71 -9.62
C GLN A 225 21.10 2.75 -8.09
N GLY A 226 20.19 2.00 -7.48
CA GLY A 226 20.00 2.04 -6.04
C GLY A 226 18.91 1.09 -5.59
N GLN A 227 18.58 1.21 -4.31
CA GLN A 227 17.56 0.38 -3.66
C GLN A 227 16.18 0.81 -4.13
N ARG A 228 15.35 -0.18 -4.47
CA ARG A 228 13.93 -0.01 -4.79
C ARG A 228 13.10 -0.58 -3.67
N TYR A 229 11.91 -0.03 -3.52
CA TYR A 229 10.93 -0.46 -2.55
C TYR A 229 9.56 -0.58 -3.21
N LEU A 230 8.63 -1.18 -2.48
CA LEU A 230 7.22 -1.25 -2.84
C LEU A 230 6.45 -0.97 -1.56
N LEU A 231 5.71 0.15 -1.46
CA LEU A 231 4.95 0.43 -0.23
C LEU A 231 4.05 -0.77 0.09
N SER A 232 3.83 -1.04 1.37
CA SER A 232 2.97 -2.16 1.73
C SER A 232 2.21 -1.92 3.03
N VAL A 233 0.91 -2.19 3.01
CA VAL A 233 0.03 -2.04 4.16
C VAL A 233 -0.95 -3.21 4.19
N VAL A 234 -1.29 -3.66 5.39
CA VAL A 234 -2.37 -4.62 5.59
C VAL A 234 -3.65 -3.82 5.86
N LEU A 235 -4.72 -4.06 5.11
CA LEU A 235 -5.98 -3.33 5.30
C LEU A 235 -6.58 -3.63 6.66
N ALA A 236 -6.50 -4.90 7.09
CA ALA A 236 -7.13 -5.37 8.31
C ALA A 236 -6.49 -6.65 8.86
N VAL A 237 -6.55 -6.82 10.18
CA VAL A 237 -6.46 -8.13 10.83
C VAL A 237 -7.86 -8.46 11.35
N ALA A 238 -8.45 -9.55 10.87
CA ALA A 238 -9.77 -9.98 11.30
C ALA A 238 -9.71 -10.57 12.71
N ALA A 239 -10.77 -10.38 13.50
CA ALA A 239 -10.95 -11.05 14.77
C ALA A 239 -11.50 -12.47 14.56
N ASP A 240 -10.93 -13.44 15.27
CA ASP A 240 -11.42 -14.82 15.37
C ASP A 240 -11.23 -15.39 16.80
N GLU A 241 -11.29 -16.71 16.95
CA GLU A 241 -11.11 -17.39 18.24
C GLU A 241 -9.70 -17.21 18.84
N ASP A 242 -8.67 -16.98 18.03
CA ASP A 242 -7.26 -16.94 18.41
C ASP A 242 -6.60 -15.57 18.21
N THR A 243 -7.24 -14.66 17.47
CA THR A 243 -6.70 -13.35 17.12
C THR A 243 -7.33 -12.17 17.88
N ARG A 244 -6.59 -11.07 17.97
CA ARG A 244 -6.99 -9.77 18.58
C ARG A 244 -7.27 -8.72 17.52
N GLY A 245 -7.82 -9.15 16.38
CA GLY A 245 -8.21 -8.29 15.26
C GLY A 245 -9.46 -7.44 15.53
N ASN A 246 -10.02 -6.94 14.44
CA ASN A 246 -11.28 -6.18 14.42
C ASN A 246 -12.41 -7.01 13.80
N THR A 247 -13.66 -6.73 14.17
CA THR A 247 -14.81 -7.33 13.48
C THR A 247 -14.89 -6.79 12.05
N LEU A 248 -15.60 -7.49 11.16
CA LEU A 248 -15.79 -7.01 9.79
C LEU A 248 -16.45 -5.62 9.79
N GLU A 249 -17.44 -5.36 10.64
CA GLU A 249 -18.11 -4.06 10.74
C GLU A 249 -17.13 -2.94 11.12
N GLU A 250 -16.30 -3.17 12.14
CA GLU A 250 -15.24 -2.24 12.55
C GLU A 250 -14.29 -1.96 11.37
N ILE A 251 -13.90 -3.01 10.64
CA ILE A 251 -13.02 -2.92 9.46
C ILE A 251 -13.61 -2.02 8.37
N LEU A 252 -14.83 -2.33 7.94
CA LEU A 252 -15.47 -1.55 6.89
C LEU A 252 -15.70 -0.10 7.32
N GLU A 253 -15.97 0.14 8.61
CA GLU A 253 -16.19 1.48 9.14
C GLU A 253 -14.92 2.33 9.17
N TYR A 254 -13.79 1.82 9.69
CA TYR A 254 -12.57 2.64 9.68
C TYR A 254 -12.06 2.88 8.25
N LEU A 255 -12.22 1.92 7.32
CA LEU A 255 -11.88 2.14 5.92
C LEU A 255 -12.76 3.22 5.28
N ARG A 256 -14.08 3.17 5.51
CA ARG A 256 -15.02 4.19 5.04
C ARG A 256 -14.66 5.58 5.55
N ARG A 257 -14.42 5.71 6.86
CA ARG A 257 -14.01 6.96 7.51
C ARG A 257 -12.70 7.49 6.96
N SER A 258 -11.75 6.59 6.67
CA SER A 258 -10.45 6.94 6.09
C SER A 258 -10.59 7.52 4.68
N ALA A 259 -11.39 6.89 3.82
CA ALA A 259 -11.64 7.39 2.47
C ALA A 259 -12.39 8.73 2.48
N ALA A 260 -13.37 8.91 3.38
CA ALA A 260 -14.10 10.16 3.53
C ALA A 260 -13.23 11.33 4.03
N ALA A 261 -12.07 11.05 4.64
CA ALA A 261 -11.18 12.08 5.17
C ALA A 261 -10.29 12.72 4.10
N ASP A 262 -10.12 12.09 2.93
CA ASP A 262 -9.24 12.58 1.86
C ASP A 262 -9.55 14.04 1.49
N ALA A 263 -8.51 14.87 1.42
CA ALA A 263 -8.61 16.30 1.11
C ALA A 263 -9.59 17.11 1.98
N SER A 264 -9.96 16.62 3.16
CA SER A 264 -10.86 17.33 4.08
C SER A 264 -10.18 18.48 4.83
N PHE A 265 -8.85 18.44 4.98
CA PHE A 265 -8.04 19.34 5.81
C PHE A 265 -8.66 19.51 7.20
N PRO A 266 -8.67 18.42 7.98
CA PRO A 266 -9.38 18.39 9.23
C PRO A 266 -8.78 19.38 10.23
N ARG A 267 -9.65 19.91 11.09
CA ARG A 267 -9.26 20.91 12.10
C ARG A 267 -8.89 20.30 13.44
N GLY A 268 -8.99 19.00 13.65
CA GLY A 268 -8.66 18.37 14.93
C GLY A 268 -7.19 18.51 15.33
N THR A 269 -6.85 18.00 16.50
CA THR A 269 -5.54 18.19 17.13
C THR A 269 -4.75 16.89 17.09
N ILE A 270 -3.46 16.99 16.75
CA ILE A 270 -2.50 15.88 16.85
C ILE A 270 -1.88 15.91 18.24
N TYR A 271 -2.11 14.86 19.03
CA TYR A 271 -1.63 14.76 20.40
C TYR A 271 -0.36 13.92 20.51
N PHE A 272 0.70 14.52 21.05
CA PHE A 272 1.94 13.84 21.43
C PHE A 272 1.93 13.63 22.94
N VAL A 273 1.93 12.37 23.38
CA VAL A 273 1.74 12.03 24.79
C VAL A 273 3.09 11.70 25.42
N GLN A 274 3.46 12.42 26.48
CA GLN A 274 4.69 12.22 27.25
C GLN A 274 4.42 11.58 28.62
N ASN A 275 5.24 10.59 28.99
CA ASN A 275 5.26 10.00 30.33
C ASN A 275 6.65 9.43 30.70
N GLY A 276 6.75 8.83 31.89
CA GLY A 276 8.00 8.28 32.42
C GLY A 276 8.44 6.93 31.84
N ASP A 277 7.62 6.24 31.04
CA ASP A 277 7.96 4.95 30.43
C ASP A 277 9.06 5.16 29.37
N ILE A 278 9.99 4.20 29.27
CA ILE A 278 11.02 4.21 28.22
C ILE A 278 10.38 4.22 26.81
N ARG A 279 9.19 3.64 26.66
CA ARG A 279 8.41 3.64 25.42
C ARG A 279 8.01 5.05 24.98
N SER A 280 7.69 5.94 25.93
CA SER A 280 7.45 7.36 25.63
C SER A 280 8.79 8.05 25.37
N ARG A 281 9.70 7.98 26.35
CA ARG A 281 10.98 8.72 26.35
C ARG A 281 11.86 8.49 25.13
N THR A 282 11.70 7.35 24.46
CA THR A 282 12.41 7.05 23.20
C THR A 282 12.08 8.05 22.08
N ARG A 283 10.89 8.66 22.08
CA ARG A 283 10.44 9.62 21.04
C ARG A 283 10.23 11.05 21.55
N ASP A 284 10.08 11.25 22.86
CA ASP A 284 9.85 12.55 23.49
C ASP A 284 10.76 13.70 23.00
N PRO A 285 12.09 13.52 22.81
CA PRO A 285 12.98 14.63 22.46
C PRO A 285 12.63 15.33 21.14
N ALA A 286 11.97 14.63 20.21
CA ALA A 286 11.61 15.18 18.91
C ALA A 286 10.22 15.83 18.87
N PHE A 287 9.40 15.70 19.94
CA PHE A 287 8.03 16.24 19.94
C PHE A 287 7.99 17.77 19.79
N PRO A 288 8.79 18.59 20.52
CA PRO A 288 8.67 20.05 20.43
C PRO A 288 8.90 20.60 19.02
N GLU A 289 9.93 20.11 18.33
CA GLU A 289 10.26 20.55 16.97
C GLU A 289 9.16 20.16 15.97
N VAL A 290 8.60 18.95 16.09
CA VAL A 290 7.52 18.49 15.21
C VAL A 290 6.22 19.25 15.46
N VAL A 291 5.88 19.52 16.73
CA VAL A 291 4.70 20.34 17.08
C VAL A 291 4.82 21.74 16.49
N GLU A 292 5.97 22.39 16.62
CA GLU A 292 6.21 23.70 16.02
C GLU A 292 6.10 23.65 14.48
N ALA A 293 6.64 22.61 13.85
CA ALA A 293 6.55 22.43 12.40
C ALA A 293 5.10 22.22 11.91
N LEU A 294 4.29 21.47 12.65
CA LEU A 294 2.87 21.27 12.35
C LEU A 294 2.07 22.56 12.49
N GLN A 295 2.33 23.33 13.56
CA GLN A 295 1.66 24.61 13.79
C GLN A 295 1.98 25.63 12.67
N LYS A 296 3.21 25.62 12.13
CA LYS A 296 3.59 26.42 10.95
C LYS A 296 2.83 26.02 9.68
N LEU A 297 2.32 24.79 9.60
CA LEU A 297 1.41 24.33 8.54
C LEU A 297 -0.06 24.59 8.84
N ASN A 298 -0.38 25.36 9.90
CA ASN A 298 -1.73 25.58 10.43
C ASN A 298 -2.44 24.29 10.85
N VAL A 299 -1.70 23.27 11.28
CA VAL A 299 -2.24 22.05 11.88
C VAL A 299 -2.10 22.12 13.39
N ARG A 300 -3.21 21.86 14.12
CA ARG A 300 -3.20 21.89 15.59
C ARG A 300 -2.42 20.68 16.11
N ALA A 301 -1.46 20.93 17.00
CA ALA A 301 -0.67 19.90 17.64
C ALA A 301 -0.33 20.32 19.08
N GLU A 302 -0.41 19.37 20.01
CA GLU A 302 -0.21 19.59 21.44
C GLU A 302 0.62 18.46 22.06
N ILE A 303 1.51 18.83 22.98
CA ILE A 303 2.14 17.87 23.90
C ILE A 303 1.27 17.79 25.15
N VAL A 304 0.87 16.57 25.52
CA VAL A 304 0.10 16.30 26.74
C VAL A 304 0.85 15.29 27.60
N HIS A 305 0.57 15.27 28.91
CA HIS A 305 1.21 14.36 29.85
C HIS A 305 0.22 13.27 30.30
N GLY A 306 0.67 12.02 30.31
CA GLY A 306 -0.15 10.88 30.71
C GLY A 306 0.13 9.61 29.90
N ILE A 307 -0.73 8.61 30.02
CA ILE A 307 -0.61 7.36 29.25
C ILE A 307 -1.22 7.52 27.85
N MET A 308 -2.28 8.32 27.74
CA MET A 308 -3.04 8.60 26.52
C MET A 308 -3.66 10.01 26.60
N PRO A 309 -4.17 10.61 25.51
CA PRO A 309 -4.95 11.85 25.62
C PRO A 309 -6.25 11.59 26.39
N GLU A 310 -6.54 12.41 27.41
CA GLU A 310 -7.72 12.30 28.26
C GLU A 310 -8.74 13.39 27.91
N ASN A 311 -10.01 13.01 27.74
CA ASN A 311 -11.16 13.86 27.44
C ASN A 311 -10.94 14.81 26.24
N LYS A 312 -10.25 14.32 25.20
CA LYS A 312 -9.97 15.08 23.98
C LYS A 312 -10.98 14.71 22.87
N PRO A 313 -11.92 15.60 22.51
CA PRO A 313 -12.99 15.27 21.56
C PRO A 313 -12.53 15.33 20.09
N ASP A 314 -11.27 15.65 19.82
CA ASP A 314 -10.80 16.07 18.49
C ASP A 314 -9.45 15.45 18.07
N CYS A 315 -9.15 14.21 18.49
CA CYS A 315 -7.89 13.55 18.16
C CYS A 315 -7.79 13.29 16.64
N GLN A 316 -7.02 14.12 15.93
CA GLN A 316 -6.70 13.98 14.50
C GLN A 316 -5.37 13.24 14.27
N GLY A 317 -4.67 12.93 15.34
CA GLY A 317 -3.51 12.04 15.35
C GLY A 317 -3.07 11.81 16.79
N VAL A 318 -2.48 10.66 17.06
CA VAL A 318 -1.98 10.32 18.39
C VAL A 318 -0.63 9.64 18.26
N MET A 319 0.35 10.13 19.01
CA MET A 319 1.61 9.45 19.23
C MET A 319 1.85 9.28 20.72
N MET A 320 1.94 8.04 21.19
CA MET A 320 2.11 7.72 22.60
C MET A 320 3.06 6.55 22.85
N GLY A 321 3.44 6.27 24.09
CA GLY A 321 4.30 5.14 24.42
C GLY A 321 3.84 4.50 25.73
N THR A 322 3.28 3.30 25.64
CA THR A 322 2.77 2.54 26.79
C THR A 322 2.58 1.07 26.41
N ALA A 323 2.71 0.18 27.39
CA ALA A 323 2.47 -1.26 27.19
C ALA A 323 0.99 -1.60 27.09
N GLN A 324 0.15 -0.88 27.83
CA GLN A 324 -1.29 -1.12 27.94
C GLN A 324 -2.02 0.23 28.01
N PHE A 325 -3.19 0.28 27.38
CA PHE A 325 -4.12 1.41 27.45
C PHE A 325 -5.55 0.92 27.22
N ASP A 326 -6.51 1.74 27.65
CA ASP A 326 -7.95 1.56 27.46
C ASP A 326 -8.50 2.83 26.81
N TRP A 327 -8.70 2.78 25.49
CA TRP A 327 -9.10 3.97 24.74
C TRP A 327 -10.49 4.46 25.14
N ALA A 328 -11.44 3.55 25.39
CA ALA A 328 -12.80 3.92 25.83
C ALA A 328 -12.79 4.73 27.12
N ARG A 329 -11.97 4.31 28.11
CA ARG A 329 -11.87 5.02 29.40
C ARG A 329 -11.29 6.42 29.30
N SER A 330 -10.50 6.71 28.27
CA SER A 330 -9.91 8.03 28.08
C SER A 330 -10.95 9.14 27.84
N GLY A 331 -12.16 8.79 27.39
CA GLY A 331 -13.17 9.77 26.95
C GLY A 331 -12.77 10.55 25.69
N SER A 332 -11.69 10.17 25.01
CA SER A 332 -11.19 10.83 23.80
C SER A 332 -11.80 10.25 22.53
N THR A 333 -11.92 11.08 21.49
CA THR A 333 -12.52 10.72 20.21
C THR A 333 -11.50 10.80 19.08
N ILE A 334 -11.30 9.69 18.37
CA ILE A 334 -10.49 9.64 17.15
C ILE A 334 -11.33 10.14 15.97
N LEU A 335 -10.81 11.14 15.26
CA LEU A 335 -11.47 11.71 14.10
C LEU A 335 -11.13 10.95 12.79
N PRO A 336 -11.99 11.02 11.76
CA PRO A 336 -11.70 10.44 10.46
C PRO A 336 -10.34 10.88 9.91
N GLY A 337 -9.59 9.94 9.35
CA GLY A 337 -8.26 10.21 8.80
C GLY A 337 -7.14 10.33 9.84
N ALA A 338 -7.37 10.02 11.11
CA ALA A 338 -6.30 10.09 12.12
C ALA A 338 -5.34 8.90 12.02
N ILE A 339 -4.03 9.16 12.06
CA ILE A 339 -3.03 8.12 12.34
C ILE A 339 -2.83 8.06 13.85
N CYS A 340 -2.91 6.86 14.44
CA CYS A 340 -2.68 6.64 15.85
C CYS A 340 -1.61 5.57 16.03
N ASP A 341 -0.55 5.90 16.75
CA ASP A 341 0.58 5.01 16.96
C ASP A 341 1.01 4.98 18.43
N HIS A 342 1.34 3.78 18.90
CA HIS A 342 1.95 3.60 20.21
C HIS A 342 3.23 2.79 20.10
N LEU A 343 4.27 3.22 20.81
CA LEU A 343 5.50 2.44 20.92
C LEU A 343 5.29 1.37 21.98
N THR A 344 5.22 0.11 21.56
CA THR A 344 5.24 -1.05 22.45
C THR A 344 5.85 -2.26 21.74
N SER A 345 6.32 -3.24 22.48
CA SER A 345 7.13 -4.35 21.95
C SER A 345 6.36 -5.38 21.13
N LEU A 346 5.07 -5.57 21.38
CA LEU A 346 4.27 -6.65 20.80
C LEU A 346 2.92 -6.12 20.28
N GLY A 347 2.86 -4.83 19.92
CA GLY A 347 1.63 -4.18 19.44
C GLY A 347 1.13 -4.76 18.12
N GLY A 348 2.00 -5.45 17.37
CA GLY A 348 1.68 -6.17 16.14
C GLY A 348 1.51 -7.68 16.31
N VAL A 349 1.66 -8.23 17.51
CA VAL A 349 1.39 -9.65 17.78
C VAL A 349 -0.10 -9.83 17.99
N MET A 350 -0.76 -10.53 17.07
CA MET A 350 -2.22 -10.59 17.05
C MET A 350 -2.79 -11.78 17.81
N THR A 351 -2.00 -12.63 18.45
CA THR A 351 -2.53 -13.76 19.25
C THR A 351 -3.21 -13.29 20.54
N LYS A 352 -4.30 -13.94 20.96
CA LYS A 352 -5.02 -13.61 22.21
C LYS A 352 -4.17 -13.74 23.47
N SER A 353 -3.15 -14.58 23.46
CA SER A 353 -2.22 -14.78 24.58
C SER A 353 -1.26 -13.62 24.83
N ALA A 354 -1.14 -12.66 23.91
CA ALA A 354 -0.25 -11.52 24.07
C ALA A 354 -0.79 -10.50 25.10
N GLY A 355 0.10 -9.97 25.95
CA GLY A 355 -0.31 -9.15 27.11
C GLY A 355 -0.39 -7.63 26.88
N GLN A 356 0.17 -7.10 25.80
CA GLN A 356 0.18 -5.66 25.48
C GLN A 356 -1.00 -5.29 24.58
N THR A 357 -1.56 -4.09 24.72
CA THR A 357 -2.67 -3.63 23.87
C THR A 357 -2.22 -3.59 22.40
N PRO A 358 -2.95 -4.24 21.47
CA PRO A 358 -2.55 -4.28 20.06
C PRO A 358 -2.88 -2.98 19.32
N LEU A 359 -2.25 -2.76 18.17
CA LEU A 359 -2.54 -1.62 17.28
C LEU A 359 -4.02 -1.55 16.84
N THR A 360 -4.70 -2.71 16.77
CA THR A 360 -6.09 -2.86 16.34
C THR A 360 -7.08 -2.18 17.28
N GLU A 361 -6.66 -1.86 18.51
CA GLU A 361 -7.45 -1.06 19.43
C GLU A 361 -7.68 0.35 18.88
N PHE A 362 -6.69 0.99 18.24
CA PHE A 362 -6.92 2.29 17.61
C PHE A 362 -7.87 2.20 16.41
N LEU A 363 -7.73 1.14 15.60
CA LEU A 363 -8.58 0.90 14.45
C LEU A 363 -10.04 0.65 14.86
N ARG A 364 -10.26 -0.02 16.01
CA ARG A 364 -11.58 -0.23 16.63
C ARG A 364 -12.31 1.10 16.86
N TYR A 365 -11.59 2.15 17.24
CA TYR A 365 -12.14 3.49 17.44
C TYR A 365 -12.03 4.40 16.21
N GLY A 366 -11.73 3.84 15.03
CA GLY A 366 -11.84 4.53 13.75
C GLY A 366 -10.59 5.31 13.34
N ALA A 367 -9.41 4.97 13.86
CA ALA A 367 -8.14 5.43 13.29
C ALA A 367 -8.00 4.95 11.85
N ALA A 368 -7.41 5.78 10.99
CA ALA A 368 -7.20 5.45 9.59
C ALA A 368 -6.06 4.46 9.38
N ALA A 369 -5.03 4.54 10.23
CA ALA A 369 -3.96 3.57 10.28
C ALA A 369 -3.27 3.57 11.64
N ALA A 370 -2.70 2.41 11.99
CA ALA A 370 -1.91 2.19 13.20
C ALA A 370 -0.77 1.21 12.90
N SER A 371 0.22 1.14 13.79
CA SER A 371 1.32 0.20 13.65
C SER A 371 1.71 -0.47 14.97
N GLY A 372 2.40 -1.61 14.85
CA GLY A 372 2.94 -2.33 16.01
C GLY A 372 3.95 -3.38 15.59
N THR A 373 4.89 -3.70 16.48
CA THR A 373 5.94 -4.68 16.18
C THR A 373 5.45 -6.12 16.41
N VAL A 374 5.81 -7.02 15.49
CA VAL A 374 5.37 -8.43 15.48
C VAL A 374 6.21 -9.37 16.35
N THR A 375 7.23 -8.81 17.00
CA THR A 375 8.15 -9.47 17.93
C THR A 375 8.83 -8.41 18.77
N GLU A 376 9.47 -8.80 19.88
CA GLU A 376 10.19 -7.90 20.77
C GLU A 376 11.26 -7.12 19.98
N PRO A 377 11.12 -5.78 19.86
CA PRO A 377 12.01 -4.95 19.10
C PRO A 377 13.12 -4.36 19.98
N PHE A 378 13.03 -4.44 21.32
CA PHE A 378 13.72 -3.54 22.24
C PHE A 378 13.26 -2.07 22.05
N ALA A 379 13.49 -1.21 23.04
CA ALA A 379 13.18 0.22 22.94
C ALA A 379 14.22 0.97 22.06
N ILE A 380 14.22 0.66 20.76
CA ILE A 380 15.13 1.21 19.76
C ILE A 380 14.32 2.05 18.78
N ALA A 381 14.55 3.37 18.74
CA ALA A 381 13.75 4.31 17.97
C ALA A 381 13.67 3.97 16.47
N GLU A 382 14.76 3.45 15.90
CA GLU A 382 14.87 3.10 14.48
C GLU A 382 13.85 2.07 13.99
N LYS A 383 13.25 1.31 14.90
CA LYS A 383 12.25 0.28 14.60
C LYS A 383 10.80 0.78 14.63
N PHE A 384 10.59 2.03 15.02
CA PHE A 384 9.27 2.62 15.18
C PHE A 384 9.12 3.89 14.34
N PRO A 385 7.88 4.29 14.02
CA PRO A 385 7.61 5.60 13.45
C PRO A 385 8.12 6.73 14.34
N LEU A 386 8.90 7.63 13.75
CA LEU A 386 9.30 8.90 14.36
C LEU A 386 8.13 9.89 14.38
N PRO A 387 8.16 10.90 15.27
CA PRO A 387 7.11 11.92 15.36
C PRO A 387 6.82 12.64 14.04
N THR A 388 7.79 12.71 13.15
CA THR A 388 7.66 13.30 11.81
C THR A 388 6.60 12.61 10.93
N ILE A 389 6.13 11.39 11.26
CA ILE A 389 5.00 10.75 10.56
C ILE A 389 3.82 11.71 10.37
N HIS A 390 3.45 12.42 11.43
CA HIS A 390 2.36 13.39 11.41
C HIS A 390 2.67 14.59 10.53
N LEU A 391 3.94 14.99 10.46
CA LEU A 391 4.40 16.09 9.61
C LEU A 391 4.37 15.71 8.13
N HIS A 392 4.85 14.51 7.74
CA HIS A 392 4.72 14.03 6.36
C HIS A 392 3.25 13.94 5.95
N TYR A 393 2.40 13.46 6.85
CA TYR A 393 0.97 13.33 6.61
C TYR A 393 0.25 14.68 6.45
N ALA A 394 0.57 15.65 7.31
CA ALA A 394 0.09 17.03 7.20
C ALA A 394 0.58 17.76 5.95
N ARG A 395 1.71 17.33 5.37
CA ARG A 395 2.23 17.82 4.08
C ARG A 395 1.54 17.19 2.87
N GLY A 396 0.59 16.28 3.09
CA GLY A 396 -0.25 15.70 2.04
C GLY A 396 0.13 14.28 1.60
N CYS A 397 1.14 13.65 2.21
CA CYS A 397 1.42 12.23 1.98
C CYS A 397 0.18 11.38 2.27
N SER A 398 0.09 10.22 1.61
CA SER A 398 -0.81 9.16 2.07
C SER A 398 -0.33 8.55 3.39
N ALA A 399 -1.20 7.79 4.07
CA ALA A 399 -0.82 7.10 5.30
C ALA A 399 0.38 6.16 5.08
N ALA A 400 0.39 5.39 3.97
CA ALA A 400 1.51 4.52 3.62
C ALA A 400 2.83 5.30 3.43
N GLU A 401 2.80 6.39 2.65
CA GLU A 401 3.95 7.25 2.42
C GLU A 401 4.46 7.86 3.73
N ALA A 402 3.57 8.30 4.62
CA ALA A 402 3.92 8.88 5.91
C ALA A 402 4.61 7.86 6.82
N PHE A 403 4.10 6.63 6.91
CA PHE A 403 4.75 5.56 7.68
C PHE A 403 6.16 5.27 7.19
N TYR A 404 6.32 4.97 5.90
CA TYR A 404 7.62 4.62 5.34
C TYR A 404 8.59 5.82 5.25
N GLN A 405 8.11 7.06 5.35
CA GLN A 405 8.98 8.22 5.56
C GLN A 405 9.40 8.45 7.02
N SER A 406 8.90 7.64 7.95
CA SER A 406 9.10 7.87 9.40
C SER A 406 9.81 6.74 10.15
N VAL A 407 10.16 5.63 9.49
CA VAL A 407 10.80 4.46 10.14
C VAL A 407 12.06 4.02 9.42
N TYR A 408 13.14 3.76 10.15
CA TYR A 408 14.43 3.37 9.55
C TYR A 408 14.52 1.88 9.19
N GLY A 409 13.99 1.01 10.06
CA GLY A 409 14.00 -0.44 9.90
C GLY A 409 12.57 -1.01 9.98
N PRO A 410 11.79 -0.98 8.89
CA PRO A 410 10.37 -1.37 8.91
C PRO A 410 10.14 -2.88 8.99
N TYR A 411 11.18 -3.73 8.93
CA TYR A 411 11.01 -5.18 8.75
C TYR A 411 10.16 -5.84 9.84
N GLN A 412 10.09 -5.27 11.05
CA GLN A 412 9.29 -5.80 12.17
C GLN A 412 7.94 -5.09 12.35
N LEU A 413 7.73 -3.98 11.64
CA LEU A 413 6.62 -3.09 11.87
C LEU A 413 5.44 -3.56 11.02
N LEU A 414 4.40 -4.06 11.67
CA LEU A 414 3.12 -4.32 11.01
C LEU A 414 2.34 -3.01 10.97
N ILE A 415 2.13 -2.49 9.75
CA ILE A 415 1.29 -1.31 9.50
C ILE A 415 -0.08 -1.78 9.02
N VAL A 416 -1.15 -1.34 9.68
CA VAL A 416 -2.52 -1.75 9.37
C VAL A 416 -3.43 -0.54 9.19
N GLY A 417 -4.28 -0.55 8.16
CA GLY A 417 -5.26 0.49 7.87
C GLY A 417 -5.34 0.84 6.38
N ASP A 418 -5.84 2.03 6.07
CA ASP A 418 -6.02 2.51 4.70
C ASP A 418 -4.74 3.17 4.14
N PRO A 419 -4.01 2.54 3.19
CA PRO A 419 -2.76 3.10 2.66
C PRO A 419 -2.94 4.40 1.87
N LEU A 420 -4.13 4.66 1.33
CA LEU A 420 -4.43 5.80 0.46
C LEU A 420 -4.98 7.00 1.22
N CYS A 421 -5.39 6.84 2.49
CA CYS A 421 -5.92 7.93 3.30
C CYS A 421 -4.96 9.11 3.32
N ARG A 422 -5.44 10.31 2.97
CA ARG A 422 -4.62 11.54 2.82
C ARG A 422 -5.40 12.83 3.13
N PRO A 423 -5.65 13.14 4.41
CA PRO A 423 -6.57 14.21 4.79
C PRO A 423 -6.12 15.61 4.38
N TRP A 424 -4.82 15.85 4.28
CA TRP A 424 -4.23 17.14 3.92
C TRP A 424 -3.72 17.22 2.48
N ALA A 425 -4.08 16.27 1.61
CA ALA A 425 -3.71 16.32 0.19
C ALA A 425 -4.60 17.31 -0.59
N ASN A 426 -3.99 18.08 -1.51
CA ASN A 426 -4.72 18.93 -2.46
C ASN A 426 -5.01 18.14 -3.74
N ILE A 427 -6.04 17.29 -3.68
CA ILE A 427 -6.35 16.36 -4.77
C ILE A 427 -6.90 17.14 -5.98
N PRO A 428 -6.27 17.08 -7.16
CA PRO A 428 -6.78 17.77 -8.35
C PRO A 428 -8.08 17.13 -8.83
N ALA A 429 -9.06 17.96 -9.17
CA ALA A 429 -10.31 17.50 -9.76
C ALA A 429 -10.25 17.61 -11.30
N VAL A 430 -10.28 16.45 -11.96
CA VAL A 430 -10.06 16.29 -13.40
C VAL A 430 -11.35 16.47 -14.19
N LYS A 431 -11.25 17.11 -15.35
CA LYS A 431 -12.30 17.26 -16.37
C LYS A 431 -11.74 16.81 -17.71
N LEU A 432 -12.63 16.35 -18.59
CA LEU A 432 -12.26 15.85 -19.90
C LEU A 432 -13.25 16.37 -20.95
N LYS A 433 -12.73 17.00 -22.00
CA LYS A 433 -13.51 17.47 -23.16
C LYS A 433 -13.21 16.62 -24.39
N GLY A 434 -14.12 16.62 -25.35
CA GLY A 434 -14.01 15.84 -26.59
C GLY A 434 -14.65 14.45 -26.54
N LEU A 435 -15.34 14.11 -25.45
CA LEU A 435 -16.12 12.87 -25.36
C LEU A 435 -17.35 12.93 -26.29
N PRO A 436 -17.68 11.85 -27.02
CA PRO A 436 -18.86 11.81 -27.87
C PRO A 436 -20.15 11.74 -27.05
N GLU A 437 -21.24 12.24 -27.63
CA GLU A 437 -22.58 12.08 -27.08
C GLU A 437 -22.94 10.59 -27.03
N GLY A 438 -23.51 10.12 -25.92
CA GLY A 438 -23.81 8.70 -25.70
C GLY A 438 -22.61 7.80 -25.34
N LYS A 439 -21.37 8.32 -25.35
CA LYS A 439 -20.12 7.61 -24.95
C LYS A 439 -19.78 6.36 -25.77
N THR A 440 -20.41 6.16 -26.94
CA THR A 440 -19.98 5.17 -27.93
C THR A 440 -18.86 5.76 -28.78
N VAL A 441 -17.78 5.00 -28.98
CA VAL A 441 -16.56 5.43 -29.67
C VAL A 441 -16.22 4.51 -30.83
N ARG A 442 -15.72 5.10 -31.92
CA ARG A 442 -15.19 4.39 -33.10
C ARG A 442 -13.97 5.14 -33.64
N GLY A 443 -12.95 4.41 -34.09
CA GLY A 443 -11.74 5.00 -34.66
C GLY A 443 -10.89 5.76 -33.63
N VAL A 444 -10.38 6.92 -34.03
CA VAL A 444 -9.48 7.73 -33.20
C VAL A 444 -10.26 8.87 -32.53
N LEU A 445 -10.12 8.98 -31.21
CA LEU A 445 -10.72 10.02 -30.39
C LEU A 445 -9.66 11.01 -29.90
N THR A 446 -9.89 12.31 -30.05
CA THR A 446 -9.03 13.36 -29.47
C THR A 446 -9.68 13.94 -28.22
N LEU A 447 -8.95 13.93 -27.11
CA LEU A 447 -9.44 14.32 -25.80
C LEU A 447 -8.58 15.43 -25.21
N HIS A 448 -9.23 16.35 -24.49
CA HIS A 448 -8.58 17.49 -23.85
C HIS A 448 -8.77 17.40 -22.33
N PRO A 449 -7.73 16.99 -21.57
CA PRO A 449 -7.80 16.93 -20.13
C PRO A 449 -7.55 18.30 -19.49
N GLU A 450 -8.29 18.59 -18.43
CA GLU A 450 -8.14 19.78 -17.59
C GLU A 450 -8.17 19.35 -16.11
N ALA A 451 -7.53 20.09 -15.22
CA ALA A 451 -7.71 19.88 -13.79
C ALA A 451 -7.72 21.20 -13.03
N HIS A 452 -8.43 21.21 -11.91
CA HIS A 452 -8.46 22.33 -10.99
C HIS A 452 -8.11 21.84 -9.58
N PHE A 453 -7.38 22.66 -8.84
CA PHE A 453 -6.98 22.37 -7.47
C PHE A 453 -7.95 23.08 -6.51
N PRO A 454 -8.70 22.35 -5.67
CA PRO A 454 -9.69 22.94 -4.77
C PRO A 454 -9.10 23.95 -3.78
N ARG A 455 -7.81 23.82 -3.44
CA ARG A 455 -7.12 24.74 -2.53
C ARG A 455 -5.95 25.43 -3.24
N PRO A 456 -6.16 26.65 -3.75
CA PRO A 456 -5.07 27.43 -4.33
C PRO A 456 -4.13 27.95 -3.23
N GLY A 457 -2.84 28.14 -3.55
CA GLY A 457 -1.90 28.87 -2.71
C GLY A 457 -1.27 28.11 -1.54
N LEU A 458 -1.24 26.77 -1.58
CA LEU A 458 -0.41 26.00 -0.64
C LEU A 458 1.09 26.32 -0.87
N PRO A 459 1.91 26.39 0.19
CA PRO A 459 3.28 26.86 0.08
C PRO A 459 4.19 25.82 -0.58
N PRO A 460 4.93 26.16 -1.66
CA PRO A 460 5.95 25.28 -2.20
C PRO A 460 6.96 24.85 -1.12
N PRO A 461 7.46 23.59 -1.17
CA PRO A 461 7.25 22.62 -2.23
C PRO A 461 6.00 21.72 -2.03
N ILE A 462 5.13 22.09 -1.08
CA ILE A 462 3.91 21.35 -0.69
C ILE A 462 2.70 21.94 -1.43
N GLY A 463 2.06 21.17 -2.31
CA GLY A 463 0.84 21.61 -2.98
C GLY A 463 1.08 22.66 -4.08
N GLY A 464 1.80 22.28 -5.13
CA GLY A 464 2.14 23.17 -6.25
C GLY A 464 0.94 23.75 -7.00
N GLY A 465 -0.27 23.23 -6.79
CA GLY A 465 -1.53 23.80 -7.32
C GLY A 465 -1.60 23.87 -8.84
N GLN A 466 -0.68 23.17 -9.51
CA GLN A 466 -0.49 23.13 -10.94
C GLN A 466 -0.30 21.68 -11.37
N VAL A 467 -0.85 21.34 -12.53
CA VAL A 467 -0.67 20.04 -13.16
C VAL A 467 0.71 19.97 -13.78
N ASP A 468 1.44 18.89 -13.50
CA ASP A 468 2.66 18.55 -14.23
C ASP A 468 2.34 17.94 -15.58
N HIS A 469 1.51 16.90 -15.54
CA HIS A 469 1.14 16.07 -16.67
C HIS A 469 -0.14 15.33 -16.32
N PHE A 470 -0.77 14.81 -17.37
CA PHE A 470 -1.84 13.84 -17.25
C PHE A 470 -1.32 12.44 -17.61
N GLU A 471 -1.89 11.43 -16.98
CA GLU A 471 -1.74 10.03 -17.35
C GLU A 471 -3.12 9.48 -17.71
N TRP A 472 -3.22 8.60 -18.69
CA TRP A 472 -4.49 7.90 -18.96
C TRP A 472 -4.32 6.40 -19.05
N PHE A 473 -5.27 5.73 -18.43
CA PHE A 473 -5.35 4.28 -18.34
C PHE A 473 -6.59 3.81 -19.11
N VAL A 474 -6.46 2.70 -19.80
CA VAL A 474 -7.57 1.99 -20.45
C VAL A 474 -7.62 0.60 -19.82
N ASP A 475 -8.76 0.25 -19.24
CA ASP A 475 -8.98 -1.01 -18.52
C ASP A 475 -7.89 -1.31 -17.50
N GLY A 476 -7.47 -0.27 -16.76
CA GLY A 476 -6.45 -0.34 -15.72
C GLY A 476 -4.99 -0.37 -16.20
N ARG A 477 -4.74 -0.36 -17.51
CA ARG A 477 -3.39 -0.31 -18.09
C ARG A 477 -3.00 1.11 -18.49
N LEU A 478 -1.82 1.59 -18.08
CA LEU A 478 -1.29 2.88 -18.53
C LEU A 478 -1.05 2.88 -20.05
N VAL A 479 -1.70 3.78 -20.78
CA VAL A 479 -1.60 3.87 -22.25
C VAL A 479 -0.80 5.09 -22.70
N GLY A 480 -0.77 6.17 -21.93
CA GLY A 480 0.01 7.34 -22.30
C GLY A 480 0.02 8.47 -21.27
N ARG A 481 0.74 9.53 -21.63
CA ARG A 481 0.89 10.77 -20.85
C ARG A 481 0.88 11.99 -21.76
N SER A 482 0.42 13.13 -21.26
CA SER A 482 0.48 14.43 -21.95
C SER A 482 0.84 15.55 -20.99
N GLY A 483 1.42 16.63 -21.52
CA GLY A 483 1.64 17.85 -20.75
C GLY A 483 0.33 18.57 -20.38
N PRO A 484 0.40 19.63 -19.56
CA PRO A 484 -0.76 20.43 -19.24
C PRO A 484 -1.26 21.13 -20.51
N ASN A 485 -2.59 21.12 -20.71
CA ASN A 485 -3.27 21.66 -21.90
C ASN A 485 -2.95 20.96 -23.23
N GLU A 486 -2.17 19.88 -23.21
CA GLU A 486 -1.88 19.08 -24.40
C GLU A 486 -2.99 18.04 -24.60
N PRO A 487 -3.70 18.04 -25.74
CA PRO A 487 -4.65 16.99 -26.06
C PRO A 487 -3.94 15.65 -26.27
N PHE A 488 -4.66 14.57 -26.08
CA PHE A 488 -4.18 13.24 -26.42
C PHE A 488 -5.16 12.48 -27.29
N THR A 489 -4.65 11.52 -28.03
CA THR A 489 -5.45 10.67 -28.92
C THR A 489 -5.53 9.25 -28.39
N ILE A 490 -6.71 8.67 -28.45
CA ILE A 490 -6.94 7.25 -28.23
C ILE A 490 -7.35 6.62 -29.55
N ASP A 491 -6.59 5.62 -29.99
CA ASP A 491 -6.96 4.77 -31.12
C ASP A 491 -7.76 3.56 -30.60
N THR A 492 -9.08 3.61 -30.80
CA THR A 492 -10.00 2.54 -30.35
C THR A 492 -10.07 1.38 -31.34
N THR A 493 -9.45 1.48 -32.53
CA THR A 493 -9.53 0.43 -33.56
C THR A 493 -8.91 -0.90 -33.13
N LYS A 494 -8.12 -0.88 -32.05
CA LYS A 494 -7.47 -2.07 -31.45
C LYS A 494 -8.21 -2.60 -30.22
N TRP A 495 -9.29 -1.94 -29.82
CA TRP A 495 -10.07 -2.34 -28.67
C TRP A 495 -11.03 -3.44 -29.08
N ASP A 496 -11.34 -4.33 -28.14
CA ASP A 496 -12.50 -5.21 -28.28
C ASP A 496 -13.78 -4.34 -28.41
N ASP A 497 -14.86 -4.90 -28.93
CA ASP A 497 -16.14 -4.17 -28.93
C ASP A 497 -16.74 -4.20 -27.52
N GLY A 498 -17.55 -3.20 -27.18
CA GLY A 498 -18.25 -3.10 -25.91
C GLY A 498 -17.53 -2.24 -24.88
N TYR A 499 -17.70 -2.57 -23.61
CA TYR A 499 -17.31 -1.70 -22.49
C TYR A 499 -15.80 -1.58 -22.30
N HIS A 500 -15.35 -0.35 -22.06
CA HIS A 500 -14.00 -0.01 -21.60
C HIS A 500 -14.04 1.07 -20.52
N GLU A 501 -13.14 0.98 -19.55
CA GLU A 501 -12.88 2.06 -18.59
C GLU A 501 -11.74 2.96 -19.11
N LEU A 502 -12.01 4.24 -19.34
CA LEU A 502 -10.98 5.27 -19.50
C LEU A 502 -10.82 6.02 -18.18
N ARG A 503 -9.62 5.98 -17.61
CA ARG A 503 -9.27 6.77 -16.42
C ARG A 503 -8.23 7.80 -16.77
N VAL A 504 -8.51 9.07 -16.51
CA VAL A 504 -7.57 10.17 -16.72
C VAL A 504 -7.14 10.73 -15.37
N VAL A 505 -5.84 10.75 -15.12
CA VAL A 505 -5.23 11.16 -13.85
C VAL A 505 -4.43 12.44 -14.06
N ALA A 506 -4.68 13.45 -13.23
CA ALA A 506 -3.81 14.62 -13.12
C ALA A 506 -2.77 14.40 -12.02
N VAL A 507 -1.51 14.71 -12.33
CA VAL A 507 -0.39 14.63 -11.39
C VAL A 507 0.08 16.05 -11.06
N GLU A 508 0.13 16.40 -9.78
CA GLU A 508 0.55 17.74 -9.33
C GLU A 508 2.07 17.97 -9.48
N THR A 509 2.46 19.24 -9.54
CA THR A 509 3.86 19.69 -9.52
C THR A 509 4.61 19.62 -8.19
N GLY A 510 3.91 19.51 -7.05
CA GLY A 510 4.54 19.43 -5.73
C GLY A 510 5.35 18.16 -5.49
N LEU A 511 6.13 18.12 -4.40
CA LEU A 511 6.97 16.95 -4.08
C LEU A 511 6.19 15.67 -3.76
N ILE A 512 4.95 15.82 -3.31
CA ILE A 512 4.01 14.71 -3.07
C ILE A 512 3.35 14.25 -4.37
N ALA A 513 3.42 15.08 -5.42
CA ALA A 513 2.73 14.93 -6.70
C ALA A 513 1.31 14.38 -6.54
N SER A 514 0.51 15.04 -5.68
CA SER A 514 -0.86 14.60 -5.37
C SER A 514 -1.66 14.31 -6.64
N ARG A 515 -2.35 13.17 -6.64
CA ARG A 515 -3.02 12.61 -7.82
C ARG A 515 -4.52 12.64 -7.64
N GLY A 516 -5.23 13.02 -8.68
CA GLY A 516 -6.69 12.95 -8.74
C GLY A 516 -7.12 12.50 -10.13
N SER A 517 -8.25 11.81 -10.21
CA SER A 517 -8.66 11.13 -11.44
C SER A 517 -10.14 11.35 -11.77
N LEU A 518 -10.42 11.20 -13.06
CA LEU A 518 -11.76 11.06 -13.62
C LEU A 518 -11.86 9.68 -14.26
N ILE A 519 -12.93 8.96 -13.97
CA ILE A 519 -13.27 7.69 -14.61
C ILE A 519 -14.40 7.93 -15.61
N VAL A 520 -14.22 7.45 -16.83
CA VAL A 520 -15.18 7.56 -17.93
C VAL A 520 -15.40 6.17 -18.52
N GLU A 521 -16.64 5.72 -18.48
CA GLU A 521 -17.07 4.49 -19.15
C GLU A 521 -17.32 4.77 -20.63
N LEU A 522 -16.69 4.00 -21.52
CA LEU A 522 -16.84 4.09 -22.97
C LEU A 522 -17.35 2.76 -23.53
N ALA A 523 -18.00 2.82 -24.69
CA ALA A 523 -18.38 1.65 -25.46
C ALA A 523 -17.74 1.69 -26.85
N SER A 524 -16.79 0.79 -27.14
CA SER A 524 -16.20 0.60 -28.46
C SER A 524 -17.18 -0.14 -29.37
N ASP A 525 -17.26 0.28 -30.64
CA ASP A 525 -18.11 -0.36 -31.64
C ASP A 525 -17.40 -0.37 -33.00
N ASN A 526 -16.16 -0.88 -33.01
CA ASN A 526 -15.30 -0.89 -34.19
C ASN A 526 -15.61 -2.07 -35.11
N PHE A 527 -16.06 -3.20 -34.55
CA PHE A 527 -16.31 -4.45 -35.27
C PHE A 527 -17.78 -4.88 -35.25
N GLY A 528 -18.66 -4.04 -34.72
CA GLY A 528 -20.11 -4.14 -34.90
C GLY A 528 -20.79 -5.24 -34.12
N GLY A 529 -20.18 -5.81 -33.08
CA GLY A 529 -20.88 -6.86 -32.37
C GLY A 529 -21.13 -6.66 -30.90
N GLN A 530 -21.90 -7.62 -30.40
CA GLN A 530 -22.92 -7.34 -29.41
C GLN A 530 -22.85 -8.39 -28.32
N ILE A 531 -23.12 -7.95 -27.10
CA ILE A 531 -23.26 -8.80 -25.95
C ILE A 531 -24.37 -8.22 -25.07
N SER A 532 -25.31 -9.07 -24.68
CA SER A 532 -26.36 -8.77 -23.73
C SER A 532 -26.25 -9.70 -22.54
N VAL A 533 -26.38 -9.13 -21.35
CA VAL A 533 -26.39 -9.91 -20.12
C VAL A 533 -27.64 -9.58 -19.32
N LYS A 534 -28.35 -10.62 -18.89
CA LYS A 534 -29.47 -10.52 -17.97
C LYS A 534 -29.06 -11.10 -16.63
N LEU A 535 -28.71 -10.24 -15.68
CA LEU A 535 -28.50 -10.62 -14.29
C LEU A 535 -29.87 -10.93 -13.65
N GLN A 536 -30.07 -12.18 -13.27
CA GLN A 536 -31.36 -12.67 -12.75
C GLN A 536 -31.46 -12.46 -11.25
N THR A 537 -30.33 -12.59 -10.54
CA THR A 537 -30.24 -12.40 -9.09
C THR A 537 -29.25 -11.28 -8.72
N PRO A 538 -29.65 -9.99 -8.84
CA PRO A 538 -28.80 -8.86 -8.49
C PRO A 538 -28.53 -8.71 -6.98
N HIS A 539 -29.36 -9.36 -6.16
CA HIS A 539 -29.22 -9.46 -4.72
C HIS A 539 -29.35 -10.92 -4.32
N VAL A 540 -28.39 -11.44 -3.57
CA VAL A 540 -28.38 -12.82 -3.05
C VAL A 540 -27.81 -12.85 -1.64
N ARG A 541 -28.17 -13.85 -0.85
CA ARG A 541 -27.44 -14.15 0.39
C ARG A 541 -26.19 -14.96 0.09
N LEU A 542 -25.17 -14.83 0.94
CA LEU A 542 -23.97 -15.67 0.84
C LEU A 542 -24.37 -17.16 0.87
N GLY A 543 -23.85 -17.95 -0.07
CA GLY A 543 -24.25 -19.34 -0.29
C GLY A 543 -25.29 -19.54 -1.39
N GLU A 544 -26.12 -18.54 -1.69
CA GLU A 544 -27.05 -18.59 -2.83
C GLU A 544 -26.32 -18.31 -4.16
N PRO A 545 -26.74 -18.91 -5.28
CA PRO A 545 -26.09 -18.70 -6.57
C PRO A 545 -26.44 -17.33 -7.18
N VAL A 546 -25.43 -16.69 -7.76
CA VAL A 546 -25.60 -15.57 -8.67
C VAL A 546 -25.90 -16.13 -10.06
N CYS A 547 -27.12 -15.92 -10.54
CA CYS A 547 -27.62 -16.45 -11.81
C CYS A 547 -27.66 -15.35 -12.87
N LEU A 548 -27.10 -15.63 -14.04
CA LEU A 548 -27.11 -14.69 -15.15
C LEU A 548 -27.16 -15.42 -16.50
N HIS A 549 -27.81 -14.76 -17.46
CA HIS A 549 -27.90 -15.23 -18.84
C HIS A 549 -27.04 -14.33 -19.73
N VAL A 550 -26.14 -14.91 -20.51
CA VAL A 550 -25.29 -14.19 -21.47
C VAL A 550 -25.67 -14.62 -22.89
N GLU A 551 -25.85 -13.63 -23.77
CA GLU A 551 -25.90 -13.84 -25.22
C GLU A 551 -24.89 -12.90 -25.89
N SER A 552 -24.07 -13.46 -26.77
CA SER A 552 -23.08 -12.76 -27.58
C SER A 552 -23.06 -13.38 -28.98
N PRO A 553 -23.96 -12.96 -29.88
CA PRO A 553 -24.10 -13.56 -31.22
C PRO A 553 -22.76 -13.69 -31.96
N GLY A 554 -22.52 -14.87 -32.54
CA GLY A 554 -21.29 -15.17 -33.28
C GLY A 554 -20.03 -15.38 -32.42
N ALA A 555 -20.13 -15.33 -31.09
CA ALA A 555 -19.03 -15.69 -30.21
C ALA A 555 -18.76 -17.21 -30.24
N LEU A 556 -17.48 -17.57 -30.14
CA LEU A 556 -17.06 -18.97 -30.01
C LEU A 556 -17.42 -19.54 -28.63
N ALA A 557 -17.37 -18.69 -27.61
CA ALA A 557 -17.64 -19.03 -26.22
C ALA A 557 -18.01 -17.76 -25.46
N VAL A 558 -18.78 -17.91 -24.38
CA VAL A 558 -19.07 -16.84 -23.43
C VAL A 558 -18.39 -17.14 -22.09
N VAL A 559 -17.88 -16.09 -21.45
CA VAL A 559 -17.10 -16.15 -20.21
C VAL A 559 -17.66 -15.14 -19.23
N VAL A 560 -17.73 -15.49 -17.94
CA VAL A 560 -18.00 -14.55 -16.85
C VAL A 560 -16.76 -14.43 -15.98
N ARG A 561 -16.36 -13.20 -15.67
CA ARG A 561 -15.23 -12.89 -14.80
C ARG A 561 -15.61 -11.92 -13.69
N GLN A 562 -14.84 -11.97 -12.60
CA GLN A 562 -14.72 -10.90 -11.62
C GLN A 562 -13.26 -10.45 -11.66
N ASN A 563 -13.02 -9.16 -11.88
CA ASN A 563 -11.66 -8.65 -12.04
C ASN A 563 -10.91 -9.43 -13.14
N GLY A 564 -9.67 -9.85 -12.89
CA GLY A 564 -8.91 -10.75 -13.77
C GLY A 564 -9.29 -12.25 -13.69
N ARG A 565 -10.21 -12.66 -12.80
CA ARG A 565 -10.50 -14.08 -12.51
C ARG A 565 -11.71 -14.58 -13.29
N VAL A 566 -11.51 -15.60 -14.13
CA VAL A 566 -12.60 -16.33 -14.81
C VAL A 566 -13.37 -17.18 -13.80
N LEU A 567 -14.69 -17.00 -13.75
CA LEU A 567 -15.58 -17.69 -12.81
C LEU A 567 -16.33 -18.84 -13.47
N ALA A 568 -16.76 -18.63 -14.71
CA ALA A 568 -17.49 -19.60 -15.52
C ALA A 568 -17.23 -19.38 -17.02
N ARG A 569 -17.38 -20.43 -17.81
CA ARG A 569 -17.22 -20.42 -19.27
C ARG A 569 -18.15 -21.46 -19.90
N SER A 570 -18.71 -21.13 -21.06
CA SER A 570 -19.47 -22.06 -21.90
C SER A 570 -19.08 -21.88 -23.36
N VAL A 571 -19.08 -22.97 -24.13
CA VAL A 571 -18.87 -22.94 -25.59
C VAL A 571 -20.19 -22.58 -26.26
N GLY A 572 -20.10 -21.74 -27.30
CA GLY A 572 -21.25 -21.20 -28.01
C GLY A 572 -21.52 -19.74 -27.66
N GLU A 573 -22.49 -19.18 -28.37
CA GLU A 573 -22.83 -17.76 -28.33
C GLU A 573 -23.76 -17.37 -27.17
N LYS A 574 -24.29 -18.34 -26.42
CA LYS A 574 -25.15 -18.07 -25.27
C LYS A 574 -25.05 -19.13 -24.19
N ALA A 575 -25.26 -18.73 -22.94
CA ALA A 575 -25.31 -19.63 -21.80
C ALA A 575 -26.00 -18.99 -20.58
N ASP A 576 -26.63 -19.85 -19.78
CA ASP A 576 -26.97 -19.55 -18.39
C ASP A 576 -25.81 -19.97 -17.48
N PHE A 577 -25.48 -19.13 -16.51
CA PHE A 577 -24.46 -19.40 -15.51
C PHE A 577 -25.03 -19.28 -14.11
N GLU A 578 -24.66 -20.23 -13.26
CA GLU A 578 -24.84 -20.17 -11.81
C GLU A 578 -23.48 -20.08 -11.14
N ILE A 579 -23.23 -18.99 -10.42
CA ILE A 579 -21.95 -18.73 -9.76
C ILE A 579 -22.17 -18.77 -8.26
N ASP A 580 -21.49 -19.69 -7.57
CA ASP A 580 -21.52 -19.77 -6.11
C ASP A 580 -20.99 -18.47 -5.48
N SER A 581 -21.84 -17.76 -4.75
CA SER A 581 -21.51 -16.48 -4.11
C SER A 581 -20.40 -16.62 -3.05
N ARG A 582 -20.14 -17.82 -2.51
CA ARG A 582 -19.02 -18.07 -1.58
C ARG A 582 -17.66 -17.85 -2.26
N ARG A 583 -17.57 -18.07 -3.57
CA ARG A 583 -16.34 -17.79 -4.34
C ARG A 583 -16.09 -16.28 -4.51
N LEU A 584 -17.13 -15.46 -4.36
CA LEU A 584 -17.12 -14.01 -4.58
C LEU A 584 -16.94 -13.25 -3.26
N GLY A 585 -17.48 -13.79 -2.16
CA GLY A 585 -17.54 -13.16 -0.85
C GLY A 585 -18.66 -12.13 -0.73
N ALA A 586 -18.97 -11.72 0.50
CA ALA A 586 -20.02 -10.74 0.77
C ALA A 586 -19.64 -9.33 0.28
N GLY A 587 -20.64 -8.45 0.19
CA GLY A 587 -20.45 -7.04 -0.19
C GLY A 587 -20.72 -6.75 -1.67
N PRO A 588 -20.30 -5.56 -2.15
CA PRO A 588 -20.49 -5.17 -3.54
C PRO A 588 -19.54 -5.94 -4.44
N VAL A 589 -20.10 -6.70 -5.39
CA VAL A 589 -19.33 -7.47 -6.38
C VAL A 589 -19.65 -6.99 -7.77
N ARG A 590 -18.63 -6.86 -8.60
CA ARG A 590 -18.76 -6.50 -10.00
C ARG A 590 -18.39 -7.68 -10.89
N LEU A 591 -19.31 -8.10 -11.73
CA LEU A 591 -19.11 -9.16 -12.72
C LEU A 591 -19.06 -8.57 -14.12
N GLN A 592 -18.35 -9.24 -15.02
CA GLN A 592 -18.33 -8.87 -16.43
C GLN A 592 -18.39 -10.12 -17.30
N ALA A 593 -19.26 -10.11 -18.30
CA ALA A 593 -19.30 -11.13 -19.33
C ALA A 593 -18.45 -10.71 -20.55
N ILE A 594 -17.82 -11.71 -21.18
CA ILE A 594 -17.05 -11.57 -22.42
C ILE A 594 -17.52 -12.62 -23.42
N GLY A 595 -17.84 -12.19 -24.63
CA GLY A 595 -17.98 -13.07 -25.80
C GLY A 595 -16.64 -13.20 -26.49
N LEU A 596 -16.06 -14.40 -26.51
CA LEU A 596 -14.78 -14.65 -27.16
C LEU A 596 -14.96 -14.68 -28.69
N GLY A 597 -14.07 -13.97 -29.39
CA GLY A 597 -14.08 -13.91 -30.85
C GLY A 597 -14.02 -15.29 -31.50
N GLY A 598 -14.69 -15.41 -32.65
CA GLY A 598 -14.78 -16.65 -33.44
C GLY A 598 -14.23 -16.47 -34.86
N PRO A 599 -14.19 -17.55 -35.68
CA PRO A 599 -13.68 -17.49 -37.04
C PRO A 599 -14.37 -16.44 -37.94
N GLY A 600 -15.64 -16.11 -37.66
CA GLY A 600 -16.42 -15.10 -38.38
C GLY A 600 -16.41 -13.70 -37.77
N ARG A 601 -15.76 -13.52 -36.60
CA ARG A 601 -15.66 -12.23 -35.90
C ARG A 601 -14.37 -12.14 -35.08
N PRO A 602 -13.33 -11.47 -35.58
CA PRO A 602 -12.10 -11.27 -34.84
C PRO A 602 -12.33 -10.29 -33.68
N GLY A 603 -11.72 -10.55 -32.52
CA GLY A 603 -11.86 -9.72 -31.30
C GLY A 603 -12.97 -10.19 -30.35
N ASN A 604 -12.85 -9.84 -29.07
CA ASN A 604 -13.86 -10.16 -28.07
C ASN A 604 -14.97 -9.09 -28.05
N THR A 605 -16.07 -9.40 -27.34
CA THR A 605 -17.07 -8.40 -26.95
C THR A 605 -17.21 -8.35 -25.46
N ILE A 606 -17.13 -7.16 -24.88
CA ILE A 606 -17.09 -6.95 -23.44
C ILE A 606 -18.40 -6.30 -22.99
N SER A 607 -19.11 -6.95 -22.07
CA SER A 607 -20.33 -6.37 -21.49
C SER A 607 -20.00 -5.23 -20.53
N ARG A 608 -20.99 -4.34 -20.31
CA ARG A 608 -20.94 -3.44 -19.17
C ARG A 608 -20.83 -4.25 -17.87
N PRO A 609 -20.10 -3.76 -16.86
CA PRO A 609 -20.05 -4.43 -15.59
C PRO A 609 -21.45 -4.51 -14.96
N MET A 610 -21.69 -5.60 -14.24
CA MET A 610 -22.93 -5.88 -13.55
C MET A 610 -22.65 -5.88 -12.05
N ASP A 611 -23.34 -5.01 -11.32
CA ASP A 611 -23.20 -4.93 -9.89
C ASP A 611 -24.15 -5.94 -9.21
N VAL A 612 -23.60 -6.71 -8.28
CA VAL A 612 -24.28 -7.71 -7.47
C VAL A 612 -24.04 -7.35 -6.01
N ILE A 613 -25.08 -7.40 -5.18
CA ILE A 613 -24.94 -7.27 -3.73
C ILE A 613 -25.11 -8.65 -3.10
N ILE A 614 -24.06 -9.11 -2.42
CA ILE A 614 -24.08 -10.36 -1.67
C ILE A 614 -24.24 -10.02 -0.18
N GLU A 615 -25.43 -10.30 0.34
CA GLU A 615 -25.76 -10.11 1.75
C GLU A 615 -25.03 -11.15 2.62
N ARG A 616 -24.73 -10.76 3.85
CA ARG A 616 -24.17 -11.68 4.85
C ARG A 616 -25.30 -12.59 5.35
N GLU A 617 -24.91 -13.74 5.90
CA GLU A 617 -25.83 -14.65 6.60
C GLU A 617 -26.47 -14.00 7.84
#